data_AF-A0A9P4I3U3-F1
#
_entry.id   AF-A0A9P4I3U3-F1
#
_cell.length_a   1.000
_cell.length_b   1.000
_cell.length_c   1.000
_cell.angle_alpha   90.00
_cell.angle_beta   90.00
_cell.angle_gamma   90.00
#
_symmetry.space_group_name_H-M   'P 1'
#
loop_
_entity.id
_entity.type
_entity.pdbx_description
1 polymer ?
#
loop_
_entity_poly.entity_id
_entity_poly.type
_entity_poly.pdbx_seq_one_letter_code
_entity_poly.pdbx_strand_id
1 'polypeptide(L)'
;MVAVSRYLRAATVLFPLAALAENTTYETTFTWYGTGDQNGSPNCNSNTVACGFYTFPGYAAAVSQNLYGAGPGQGIGPACGTCWRLTIDTDMNGNTLKNSGNSIVVIVNNLCPAVDPKYGDNPLCAQPNLSTANQYGGLVDFNLCNDDSARGALFGDSGVGLAVGSATQVDCSEWQGTKKTDCGSDCGNGPSTPSTPSTPSESVSCSTPTESSSSSGQIGGNAAPLSQQQGVGAAGKNVVLCIWGLLLPLVVMLKV
;
A
#
# COMPACT_ATOMS: atom_id res chain seq x y z
N MET A 1 34.43 -74.72 8.72
CA MET A 1 34.66 -73.48 7.95
C MET A 1 33.48 -72.57 8.18
N VAL A 2 33.69 -71.40 8.79
CA VAL A 2 32.65 -70.46 9.22
C VAL A 2 32.31 -69.53 8.05
N ALA A 3 31.05 -69.52 7.61
CA ALA A 3 30.56 -68.60 6.59
C ALA A 3 30.23 -67.24 7.24
N VAL A 4 30.98 -66.21 6.87
CA VAL A 4 30.84 -64.85 7.39
C VAL A 4 29.73 -64.12 6.64
N SER A 5 28.69 -63.77 7.38
CA SER A 5 27.58 -62.90 7.00
C SER A 5 28.07 -61.49 6.68
N ARG A 6 27.62 -60.91 5.55
CA ARG A 6 27.82 -59.49 5.21
C ARG A 6 26.47 -58.86 4.88
N TYR A 7 25.85 -58.25 5.89
CA TYR A 7 24.74 -57.33 5.70
C TYR A 7 25.31 -55.95 5.31
N LEU A 8 25.11 -55.53 4.06
CA LEU A 8 25.28 -54.12 3.67
C LEU A 8 24.11 -53.31 4.26
N ARG A 9 24.42 -52.39 5.17
CA ARG A 9 23.48 -51.35 5.60
C ARG A 9 23.59 -50.18 4.62
N ALA A 10 22.55 -49.95 3.83
CA ALA A 10 22.41 -48.73 3.05
C ALA A 10 22.12 -47.57 4.02
N ALA A 11 23.01 -46.58 4.07
CA ALA A 11 22.81 -45.35 4.83
C ALA A 11 22.04 -44.36 3.95
N THR A 12 20.76 -44.14 4.27
CA THR A 12 19.94 -43.09 3.65
C THR A 12 20.39 -41.74 4.19
N VAL A 13 21.06 -40.95 3.36
CA VAL A 13 21.43 -39.56 3.69
C VAL A 13 20.23 -38.67 3.40
N LEU A 14 19.54 -38.21 4.45
CA LEU A 14 18.54 -37.15 4.38
C LEU A 14 19.26 -35.80 4.23
N PHE A 15 19.22 -35.23 3.02
CA PHE A 15 19.56 -33.84 2.81
C PHE A 15 18.35 -32.97 3.19
N PRO A 16 18.47 -32.05 4.16
CA PRO A 16 17.41 -31.07 4.39
C PRO A 16 17.35 -30.14 3.17
N LEU A 17 16.24 -30.16 2.44
CA LEU A 17 15.91 -29.09 1.50
C LEU A 17 15.66 -27.83 2.33
N ALA A 18 16.68 -26.98 2.45
CA ALA A 18 16.44 -25.58 2.78
C ALA A 18 15.66 -24.98 1.62
N ALA A 19 14.39 -24.64 1.85
CA ALA A 19 13.63 -23.84 0.92
C ALA A 19 14.33 -22.48 0.80
N LEU A 20 15.02 -22.26 -0.32
CA LEU A 20 15.47 -20.93 -0.70
C LEU A 20 14.21 -20.09 -0.89
N ALA A 21 13.97 -19.14 0.00
CA ALA A 21 12.97 -18.11 -0.26
C ALA A 21 13.45 -17.32 -1.47
N GLU A 22 12.86 -17.58 -2.64
CA GLU A 22 13.07 -16.73 -3.80
C GLU A 22 12.41 -15.37 -3.50
N ASN A 23 13.22 -14.33 -3.31
CA ASN A 23 12.75 -12.96 -3.13
C ASN A 23 12.06 -12.50 -4.43
N THR A 24 10.74 -12.67 -4.48
CA THR A 24 9.90 -12.26 -5.59
C THR A 24 10.03 -10.75 -5.79
N THR A 25 10.29 -10.32 -7.03
CA THR A 25 10.44 -8.91 -7.39
C THR A 25 9.50 -8.55 -8.53
N TYR A 26 8.84 -7.40 -8.42
CA TYR A 26 7.95 -6.85 -9.45
C TYR A 26 8.40 -5.46 -9.87
N GLU A 27 8.29 -5.18 -11.17
CA GLU A 27 8.13 -3.81 -11.66
C GLU A 27 6.82 -3.25 -11.12
N THR A 28 6.86 -2.06 -10.53
CA THR A 28 5.73 -1.54 -9.76
C THR A 28 5.53 -0.05 -10.00
N THR A 29 4.28 0.39 -9.88
CA THR A 29 3.95 1.79 -9.68
C THR A 29 3.80 2.09 -8.20
N PHE A 30 4.18 3.30 -7.81
CA PHE A 30 3.99 3.82 -6.47
C PHE A 30 3.02 4.98 -6.50
N THR A 31 2.03 4.95 -5.62
CA THR A 31 1.14 6.07 -5.34
C THR A 31 1.01 6.28 -3.84
N TRP A 32 0.12 7.17 -3.41
CA TRP A 32 -0.13 7.43 -2.00
C TRP A 32 -1.57 7.85 -1.74
N TYR A 33 -1.99 7.69 -0.48
CA TYR A 33 -3.31 8.06 0.03
C TYR A 33 -3.26 8.47 1.49
N GLY A 34 -4.37 9.02 1.98
CA GLY A 34 -4.52 9.46 3.36
C GLY A 34 -4.77 10.96 3.47
N THR A 35 -4.58 11.51 4.66
CA THR A 35 -4.87 12.92 4.93
C THR A 35 -4.11 13.84 3.99
N GLY A 36 -4.81 14.80 3.38
CA GLY A 36 -4.22 15.78 2.45
C GLY A 36 -4.05 15.27 1.02
N ASP A 37 -4.58 14.09 0.69
CA ASP A 37 -4.75 13.70 -0.70
C ASP A 37 -5.82 14.54 -1.42
N GLN A 38 -5.80 14.47 -2.74
CA GLN A 38 -6.66 15.30 -3.58
C GLN A 38 -8.11 14.81 -3.64
N ASN A 39 -8.37 13.66 -3.04
CA ASN A 39 -9.67 13.00 -2.97
C ASN A 39 -10.33 13.18 -1.61
N GLY A 40 -9.68 13.89 -0.68
CA GLY A 40 -10.15 14.08 0.68
C GLY A 40 -10.25 12.77 1.45
N SER A 41 -9.35 11.82 1.18
CA SER A 41 -9.30 10.57 1.92
C SER A 41 -9.04 10.84 3.40
N PRO A 42 -9.72 10.10 4.30
CA PRO A 42 -9.45 10.17 5.71
C PRO A 42 -8.06 9.58 6.01
N ASN A 43 -7.69 9.59 7.28
CA ASN A 43 -6.45 8.98 7.77
C ASN A 43 -6.32 7.51 7.30
N CYS A 44 -5.23 7.19 6.59
CA CYS A 44 -4.95 5.85 6.07
C CYS A 44 -4.37 4.88 7.11
N ASN A 45 -3.90 5.39 8.25
CA ASN A 45 -3.34 4.61 9.35
C ASN A 45 -4.43 4.36 10.41
N SER A 46 -5.40 3.51 10.07
CA SER A 46 -6.54 3.18 10.94
C SER A 46 -6.82 1.67 10.95
N ASN A 47 -7.57 1.17 11.94
CA ASN A 47 -7.93 -0.26 12.00
C ASN A 47 -9.01 -0.70 11.01
N THR A 48 -9.53 0.20 10.17
CA THR A 48 -10.55 -0.15 9.16
C THR A 48 -9.94 -0.59 7.82
N VAL A 49 -8.61 -0.67 7.75
CA VAL A 49 -7.88 -1.20 6.60
C VAL A 49 -8.13 -2.71 6.42
N ALA A 50 -7.98 -3.19 5.18
CA ALA A 50 -8.44 -4.51 4.77
C ALA A 50 -7.78 -5.69 5.52
N CYS A 51 -6.56 -5.53 6.03
CA CYS A 51 -5.88 -6.56 6.82
C CYS A 51 -6.19 -6.54 8.32
N GLY A 52 -6.99 -5.57 8.80
CA GLY A 52 -7.41 -5.47 10.19
C GLY A 52 -6.33 -5.03 11.18
N PHE A 53 -5.24 -4.44 10.71
CA PHE A 53 -4.20 -3.85 11.57
C PHE A 53 -3.62 -2.57 10.96
N TYR A 54 -3.19 -1.66 11.82
CA TYR A 54 -2.45 -0.46 11.43
C TYR A 54 -1.05 -0.49 12.04
N THR A 55 -0.20 0.48 11.69
CA THR A 55 1.21 0.49 12.11
C THR A 55 1.55 1.76 12.87
N PHE A 56 2.12 1.61 14.06
CA PHE A 56 2.60 2.75 14.82
C PHE A 56 3.69 2.35 15.83
N PRO A 57 4.97 2.75 15.62
CA PRO A 57 5.50 3.32 14.38
C PRO A 57 5.56 2.27 13.25
N GLY A 58 5.94 2.69 12.04
CA GLY A 58 6.27 1.81 10.91
C GLY A 58 5.46 2.08 9.66
N TYR A 59 6.05 1.81 8.51
CA TYR A 59 5.46 2.11 7.20
C TYR A 59 4.55 0.98 6.72
N ALA A 60 3.37 1.34 6.24
CA ALA A 60 2.42 0.43 5.63
C ALA A 60 1.97 0.91 4.25
N ALA A 61 1.46 -0.04 3.47
CA ALA A 61 0.95 0.21 2.13
C ALA A 61 -0.32 -0.62 1.85
N ALA A 62 -1.20 -0.04 1.05
CA ALA A 62 -2.16 -0.83 0.29
C ALA A 62 -1.48 -1.39 -0.96
N VAL A 63 -1.92 -2.55 -1.45
CA VAL A 63 -1.41 -3.12 -2.70
C VAL A 63 -2.52 -3.40 -3.69
N SER A 64 -2.21 -3.33 -4.99
CA SER A 64 -3.14 -3.63 -6.08
C SER A 64 -3.82 -4.99 -5.89
N GLN A 65 -5.06 -5.09 -6.33
CA GLN A 65 -5.94 -6.23 -6.03
C GLN A 65 -5.38 -7.59 -6.49
N ASN A 66 -4.63 -7.61 -7.60
CA ASN A 66 -3.96 -8.82 -8.09
C ASN A 66 -2.89 -9.35 -7.13
N LEU A 67 -2.13 -8.46 -6.46
CA LEU A 67 -1.15 -8.84 -5.46
C LEU A 67 -1.82 -9.11 -4.12
N TYR A 68 -2.79 -8.26 -3.73
CA TYR A 68 -3.53 -8.45 -2.48
C TYR A 68 -4.17 -9.85 -2.43
N GLY A 69 -4.73 -10.30 -3.55
CA GLY A 69 -5.26 -11.65 -3.75
C GLY A 69 -6.72 -11.84 -3.32
N ALA A 70 -7.43 -10.74 -3.03
CA ALA A 70 -8.86 -10.72 -2.73
C ALA A 70 -9.48 -9.36 -3.13
N GLY A 71 -10.74 -9.38 -3.58
CA GLY A 71 -11.49 -8.16 -3.88
C GLY A 71 -12.21 -7.58 -2.65
N PRO A 72 -12.82 -6.39 -2.78
CA PRO A 72 -13.65 -5.80 -1.74
C PRO A 72 -14.72 -6.78 -1.22
N GLY A 73 -14.81 -6.92 0.11
CA GLY A 73 -15.77 -7.80 0.77
C GLY A 73 -15.45 -9.30 0.72
N GLN A 74 -14.34 -9.72 0.09
CA GLN A 74 -13.93 -11.12 0.01
C GLN A 74 -13.02 -11.57 1.18
N GLY A 75 -12.71 -10.67 2.10
CA GLY A 75 -11.91 -10.94 3.29
C GLY A 75 -10.43 -10.54 3.15
N ILE A 76 -9.62 -11.07 4.07
CA ILE A 76 -8.18 -10.80 4.16
C ILE A 76 -7.47 -11.54 3.03
N GLY A 77 -6.73 -10.80 2.19
CA GLY A 77 -5.97 -11.37 1.09
C GLY A 77 -4.62 -11.96 1.56
N PRO A 78 -4.03 -12.91 0.80
CA PRO A 78 -2.75 -13.54 1.14
C PRO A 78 -1.57 -12.58 1.28
N ALA A 79 -1.61 -11.39 0.67
CA ALA A 79 -0.54 -10.40 0.84
C ALA A 79 -0.52 -9.74 2.22
N CYS A 80 -1.60 -9.82 2.99
CA CYS A 80 -1.69 -9.17 4.29
C CYS A 80 -0.54 -9.58 5.22
N GLY A 81 0.19 -8.58 5.73
CA GLY A 81 1.31 -8.78 6.64
C GLY A 81 2.62 -9.17 5.97
N THR A 82 2.68 -9.28 4.65
CA THR A 82 3.95 -9.44 3.91
C THR A 82 4.74 -8.13 3.90
N CYS A 83 6.07 -8.24 3.89
CA CYS A 83 6.96 -7.08 3.89
C CYS A 83 7.69 -6.96 2.55
N TRP A 84 7.83 -5.72 2.09
CA TRP A 84 8.36 -5.41 0.76
C TRP A 84 9.33 -4.25 0.84
N ARG A 85 10.51 -4.44 0.23
CA ARG A 85 11.45 -3.37 -0.07
C ARG A 85 11.01 -2.69 -1.35
N LEU A 86 10.64 -1.43 -1.25
CA LEU A 86 10.23 -0.59 -2.37
C LEU A 86 11.39 0.30 -2.76
N THR A 87 11.72 0.35 -4.04
CA THR A 87 12.77 1.22 -4.59
C THR A 87 12.18 2.07 -5.70
N ILE A 88 12.34 3.38 -5.62
CA ILE A 88 11.77 4.35 -6.55
C ILE A 88 12.81 4.78 -7.60
N ASP A 89 12.42 4.95 -8.86
CA ASP A 89 13.36 5.26 -9.95
C ASP A 89 12.92 6.45 -10.82
N THR A 90 11.78 6.36 -11.50
CA THR A 90 11.32 7.35 -12.49
C THR A 90 9.93 7.89 -12.18
N ASP A 91 9.60 9.05 -12.76
CA ASP A 91 8.22 9.52 -12.85
C ASP A 91 7.43 8.78 -13.94
N MET A 92 6.13 9.08 -14.06
CA MET A 92 5.25 8.48 -15.08
C MET A 92 5.64 8.77 -16.53
N ASN A 93 6.53 9.74 -16.78
CA ASN A 93 7.02 10.10 -18.11
C ASN A 93 8.40 9.47 -18.40
N GLY A 94 8.94 8.67 -17.47
CA GLY A 94 10.25 8.05 -17.58
C GLY A 94 11.42 8.96 -17.18
N ASN A 95 11.16 10.13 -16.59
CA ASN A 95 12.24 10.99 -16.09
C ASN A 95 12.77 10.44 -14.77
N THR A 96 14.09 10.33 -14.62
CA THR A 96 14.73 9.94 -13.37
C THR A 96 14.39 10.92 -12.25
N LEU A 97 13.94 10.39 -11.10
CA LEU A 97 13.66 11.19 -9.92
C LEU A 97 14.96 11.60 -9.22
N LYS A 98 14.93 12.76 -8.53
CA LYS A 98 16.08 13.24 -7.75
C LYS A 98 16.55 12.25 -6.68
N ASN A 99 15.62 11.46 -6.16
CA ASN A 99 15.83 10.43 -5.16
C ASN A 99 15.70 9.01 -5.76
N SER A 100 15.99 8.84 -7.05
CA SER A 100 16.07 7.51 -7.67
C SER A 100 17.04 6.61 -6.88
N GLY A 101 16.67 5.34 -6.71
CA GLY A 101 17.36 4.38 -5.86
C GLY A 101 17.02 4.49 -4.37
N ASN A 102 16.23 5.48 -3.93
CA ASN A 102 15.75 5.54 -2.56
C ASN A 102 14.83 4.35 -2.26
N SER A 103 14.97 3.77 -1.07
CA SER A 103 14.20 2.59 -0.69
C SER A 103 13.70 2.61 0.75
N ILE A 104 12.52 2.02 0.94
CA ILE A 104 11.93 1.76 2.25
C ILE A 104 11.42 0.33 2.33
N VAL A 105 11.26 -0.20 3.54
CA VAL A 105 10.55 -1.46 3.75
C VAL A 105 9.17 -1.13 4.31
N VAL A 106 8.12 -1.61 3.64
CA VAL A 106 6.73 -1.46 4.08
C VAL A 106 6.14 -2.82 4.45
N ILE A 107 5.06 -2.79 5.21
CA ILE A 107 4.19 -3.94 5.41
C ILE A 107 2.84 -3.73 4.72
N VAL A 108 2.33 -4.77 4.05
CA VAL A 108 1.02 -4.71 3.41
C VAL A 108 -0.07 -4.81 4.47
N ASN A 109 -0.89 -3.77 4.60
CA ASN A 109 -1.99 -3.73 5.57
C ASN A 109 -3.36 -3.40 4.96
N ASN A 110 -3.40 -3.05 3.68
CA ASN A 110 -4.65 -2.64 3.03
C ASN A 110 -4.74 -3.12 1.57
N LEU A 111 -5.93 -3.01 1.00
CA LEU A 111 -6.24 -3.30 -0.40
C LEU A 111 -6.33 -1.99 -1.18
N CYS A 112 -5.66 -1.92 -2.33
CA CYS A 112 -5.99 -0.98 -3.40
C CYS A 112 -6.91 -1.71 -4.40
N PRO A 113 -8.22 -1.44 -4.41
CA PRO A 113 -9.16 -2.22 -5.21
C PRO A 113 -9.08 -1.84 -6.69
N ALA A 114 -9.37 -2.79 -7.57
CA ALA A 114 -9.46 -2.55 -9.01
C ALA A 114 -10.62 -1.60 -9.37
N VAL A 115 -11.67 -1.60 -8.55
CA VAL A 115 -12.83 -0.70 -8.64
C VAL A 115 -13.12 -0.18 -7.25
N ASP A 116 -13.13 1.14 -7.09
CA ASP A 116 -13.56 1.81 -5.88
C ASP A 116 -15.07 2.09 -5.95
N PRO A 117 -15.88 1.67 -4.97
CA PRO A 117 -17.34 1.90 -4.98
C PRO A 117 -17.75 3.37 -5.07
N LYS A 118 -16.88 4.30 -4.64
CA LYS A 118 -17.12 5.75 -4.64
C LYS A 118 -16.56 6.41 -5.90
N TYR A 119 -15.40 5.96 -6.39
CA TYR A 119 -14.67 6.65 -7.47
C TYR A 119 -14.66 5.91 -8.82
N GLY A 120 -15.17 4.68 -8.88
CA GLY A 120 -15.18 3.87 -10.10
C GLY A 120 -13.84 3.16 -10.33
N ASP A 121 -13.48 2.95 -11.59
CA ASP A 121 -12.33 2.14 -11.97
C ASP A 121 -10.99 2.73 -11.46
N ASN A 122 -10.10 1.83 -11.04
CA ASN A 122 -8.74 2.16 -10.67
C ASN A 122 -7.72 1.37 -11.52
N PRO A 123 -7.42 1.81 -12.76
CA PRO A 123 -6.42 1.24 -13.66
C PRO A 123 -5.03 0.99 -13.04
N LEU A 124 -4.64 1.72 -12.00
CA LEU A 124 -3.35 1.45 -11.32
C LEU A 124 -3.37 0.16 -10.52
N CYS A 125 -4.54 -0.24 -10.04
CA CYS A 125 -4.74 -1.41 -9.17
C CYS A 125 -5.60 -2.51 -9.81
N ALA A 126 -5.92 -2.37 -11.10
CA ALA A 126 -6.80 -3.25 -11.87
C ALA A 126 -6.06 -4.24 -12.80
N GLN A 127 -4.78 -4.51 -12.55
CA GLN A 127 -4.06 -5.55 -13.27
C GLN A 127 -4.79 -6.90 -13.07
N PRO A 128 -5.03 -7.69 -14.12
CA PRO A 128 -5.78 -8.94 -14.01
C PRO A 128 -4.99 -10.08 -13.35
N ASN A 129 -3.65 -9.97 -13.31
CA ASN A 129 -2.73 -10.96 -12.77
C ASN A 129 -1.35 -10.31 -12.53
N LEU A 130 -0.39 -11.06 -12.01
CA LEU A 130 0.97 -10.60 -11.68
C LEU A 130 1.94 -10.56 -12.88
N SER A 131 1.44 -10.72 -14.10
CA SER A 131 2.23 -10.72 -15.35
C SER A 131 1.73 -9.70 -16.39
N THR A 132 0.68 -8.95 -16.08
CA THR A 132 0.10 -7.93 -16.96
C THR A 132 0.26 -6.57 -16.31
N ALA A 133 1.04 -5.68 -16.95
CA ALA A 133 1.30 -4.35 -16.43
C ALA A 133 0.12 -3.39 -16.61
N ASN A 134 0.04 -2.38 -15.75
CA ASN A 134 -0.77 -1.19 -15.99
C ASN A 134 -0.14 -0.29 -17.08
N GLN A 135 -0.81 0.82 -17.40
CA GLN A 135 -0.39 1.78 -18.43
C GLN A 135 0.97 2.45 -18.20
N TYR A 136 1.56 2.30 -17.01
CA TYR A 136 2.88 2.85 -16.66
C TYR A 136 3.95 1.76 -16.50
N GLY A 137 3.65 0.50 -16.82
CA GLY A 137 4.60 -0.61 -16.74
C GLY A 137 4.63 -1.36 -15.41
N GLY A 138 3.84 -0.93 -14.41
CA GLY A 138 3.75 -1.61 -13.11
C GLY A 138 2.88 -2.87 -13.17
N LEU A 139 3.46 -4.03 -12.82
CA LEU A 139 2.74 -5.29 -12.63
C LEU A 139 1.87 -5.27 -11.37
N VAL A 140 2.27 -4.45 -10.39
CA VAL A 140 1.56 -4.20 -9.14
C VAL A 140 1.65 -2.71 -8.79
N ASP A 141 0.74 -2.21 -7.98
CA ASP A 141 0.82 -0.87 -7.40
C ASP A 141 0.96 -0.95 -5.87
N PHE A 142 1.92 -0.20 -5.32
CA PHE A 142 2.05 0.04 -3.88
C PHE A 142 1.56 1.44 -3.56
N ASN A 143 0.48 1.48 -2.79
CA ASN A 143 -0.19 2.71 -2.41
C ASN A 143 0.17 3.09 -0.98
N LEU A 144 1.11 4.02 -0.84
CA LEU A 144 1.70 4.36 0.45
C LEU A 144 0.78 5.17 1.32
N CYS A 145 0.71 4.80 2.60
CA CYS A 145 0.02 5.63 3.56
C CYS A 145 0.80 6.94 3.80
N ASN A 146 0.12 8.07 3.69
CA ASN A 146 0.69 9.38 3.99
C ASN A 146 0.77 9.62 5.50
N ASP A 147 -0.20 9.10 6.26
CA ASP A 147 -0.37 9.35 7.68
C ASP A 147 0.63 8.61 8.59
N ASP A 148 1.35 7.60 8.07
CA ASP A 148 2.44 6.91 8.75
C ASP A 148 3.84 7.34 8.26
N SER A 149 3.89 8.40 7.43
CA SER A 149 5.08 8.94 6.77
C SER A 149 5.72 8.08 5.68
N ALA A 150 5.13 6.94 5.28
CA ALA A 150 5.70 6.08 4.23
C ALA A 150 5.88 6.84 2.91
N ARG A 151 4.89 7.66 2.52
CA ARG A 151 4.99 8.53 1.33
C ARG A 151 6.23 9.44 1.41
N GLY A 152 6.39 10.18 2.51
CA GLY A 152 7.51 11.11 2.68
C GLY A 152 8.85 10.39 2.66
N ALA A 153 8.92 9.19 3.24
CA ALA A 153 10.13 8.39 3.28
C ALA A 153 10.53 7.84 1.91
N LEU A 154 9.59 7.43 1.05
CA LEU A 154 9.91 6.94 -0.31
C LEU A 154 10.05 8.08 -1.33
N PHE A 155 9.06 8.98 -1.42
CA PHE A 155 9.01 10.02 -2.45
C PHE A 155 9.90 11.24 -2.14
N GLY A 156 10.23 11.49 -0.88
CA GLY A 156 10.99 12.68 -0.46
C GLY A 156 10.44 13.98 -1.07
N ASP A 157 11.35 14.84 -1.54
CA ASP A 157 11.04 16.11 -2.21
C ASP A 157 10.91 15.98 -3.74
N SER A 158 10.60 14.79 -4.26
CA SER A 158 10.48 14.54 -5.71
C SER A 158 9.41 15.41 -6.38
N GLY A 159 8.37 15.81 -5.63
CA GLY A 159 7.25 16.60 -6.15
C GLY A 159 6.31 15.83 -7.07
N VAL A 160 6.46 14.50 -7.18
CA VAL A 160 5.60 13.64 -8.02
C VAL A 160 4.55 12.93 -7.17
N GLY A 161 3.39 12.67 -7.78
CA GLY A 161 2.30 11.89 -7.15
C GLY A 161 2.28 10.42 -7.55
N LEU A 162 3.03 10.06 -8.61
CA LEU A 162 3.17 8.72 -9.13
C LEU A 162 4.63 8.51 -9.52
N ALA A 163 5.17 7.35 -9.19
CA ALA A 163 6.50 6.92 -9.60
C ALA A 163 6.50 5.47 -10.04
N VAL A 164 7.58 5.07 -10.69
CA VAL A 164 7.85 3.70 -11.13
C VAL A 164 9.16 3.24 -10.52
N GLY A 165 9.27 1.94 -10.25
CA GLY A 165 10.49 1.29 -9.80
C GLY A 165 10.22 -0.17 -9.48
N SER A 166 10.83 -0.69 -8.41
CA SER A 166 10.76 -2.12 -8.06
C SER A 166 10.25 -2.37 -6.64
N ALA A 167 9.51 -3.46 -6.48
CA ALA A 167 9.10 -4.00 -5.18
C ALA A 167 9.62 -5.42 -5.02
N THR A 168 10.49 -5.65 -4.04
CA THR A 168 11.03 -6.97 -3.71
C THR A 168 10.47 -7.44 -2.38
N GLN A 169 9.87 -8.63 -2.36
CA GLN A 169 9.42 -9.24 -1.11
C GLN A 169 10.64 -9.55 -0.25
N VAL A 170 10.56 -9.22 1.03
CA VAL A 170 11.65 -9.42 2.01
C VAL A 170 11.11 -10.07 3.28
N ASP A 171 12.02 -10.58 4.10
CA ASP A 171 11.66 -11.02 5.44
C ASP A 171 11.24 -9.80 6.29
N CYS A 172 10.17 -9.96 7.08
CA CYS A 172 9.66 -8.86 7.90
C CYS A 172 10.61 -8.42 9.03
N SER A 173 11.69 -9.14 9.30
CA SER A 173 12.79 -8.64 10.14
C SER A 173 13.50 -7.41 9.57
N GLU A 174 13.36 -7.14 8.27
CA GLU A 174 13.84 -5.91 7.64
C GLU A 174 12.89 -4.72 7.85
N TRP A 175 11.63 -4.99 8.21
CA TRP A 175 10.64 -3.97 8.51
C TRP A 175 10.76 -3.50 9.96
N GLN A 176 10.72 -2.19 10.18
CA GLN A 176 10.75 -1.58 11.50
C GLN A 176 9.40 -0.97 11.84
N GLY A 177 8.81 -1.44 12.93
CA GLY A 177 7.56 -0.89 13.42
C GLY A 177 6.83 -1.81 14.39
N THR A 178 5.58 -1.46 14.69
CA THR A 178 4.67 -2.26 15.52
C THR A 178 3.30 -2.31 14.89
N LYS A 179 2.76 -3.51 14.71
CA LYS A 179 1.35 -3.72 14.33
C LYS A 179 0.45 -3.43 15.52
N LYS A 180 -0.65 -2.75 15.28
CA LYS A 180 -1.69 -2.48 16.27
C LYS A 180 -3.01 -3.01 15.72
N THR A 181 -3.70 -3.84 16.51
CA THR A 181 -5.02 -4.39 16.20
C THR A 181 -6.14 -3.66 16.92
N ASP A 182 -5.80 -2.95 18.00
CA ASP A 182 -6.74 -2.20 18.81
C ASP A 182 -6.56 -0.71 18.53
N CYS A 183 -7.63 -0.09 18.04
CA CYS A 183 -7.72 1.36 18.04
C CYS A 183 -8.24 1.81 19.40
N GLY A 184 -7.31 2.10 20.31
CA GLY A 184 -7.60 2.98 21.45
C GLY A 184 -7.85 4.41 20.98
N SER A 185 -7.63 5.40 21.85
CA SER A 185 -7.74 6.85 21.54
C SER A 185 -6.77 7.37 20.47
N ASP A 186 -5.84 6.55 20.00
CA ASP A 186 -4.77 6.93 19.08
C ASP A 186 -5.20 6.87 17.61
N CYS A 187 -6.30 6.16 17.29
CA CYS A 187 -6.85 6.14 15.95
C CYS A 187 -7.79 7.32 15.73
N GLY A 188 -7.28 8.37 15.10
CA GLY A 188 -8.04 9.57 14.75
C GLY A 188 -7.23 10.85 14.91
N ASN A 189 -6.21 10.81 15.75
CA ASN A 189 -5.17 11.81 15.79
C ASN A 189 -3.97 11.19 15.07
N GLY A 190 -3.77 11.52 13.78
CA GLY A 190 -2.49 11.21 13.12
C GLY A 190 -1.32 11.67 13.99
N PRO A 191 -0.08 11.18 13.77
CA PRO A 191 1.05 11.51 14.63
C PRO A 191 1.10 13.03 14.85
N SER A 192 0.74 13.43 16.08
CA SER A 192 1.14 14.74 16.56
C SER A 192 2.66 14.71 16.50
N THR A 193 3.26 15.70 15.87
CA THR A 193 4.70 15.98 15.79
C THR A 193 5.55 15.24 16.83
N PRO A 194 6.71 14.66 16.46
CA PRO A 194 7.49 13.80 17.36
C PRO A 194 7.81 14.51 18.67
N SER A 195 7.07 14.18 19.72
CA SER A 195 7.44 14.51 21.08
C SER A 195 8.48 13.49 21.54
N THR A 196 9.61 14.03 21.98
CA THR A 196 10.76 13.40 22.64
C THR A 196 10.48 12.11 23.43
N PRO A 197 11.43 11.16 23.47
CA PRO A 197 11.20 9.84 24.05
C PRO A 197 11.04 9.93 25.57
N SER A 198 9.88 9.53 26.07
CA SER A 198 9.69 9.19 27.48
C SER A 198 9.44 7.68 27.63
N THR A 199 10.32 7.08 28.41
CA THR A 199 10.38 5.78 29.11
C THR A 199 9.14 4.88 29.08
N PRO A 200 9.30 3.54 28.92
CA PRO A 200 8.19 2.60 28.75
C PRO A 200 7.49 2.32 30.09
N SER A 201 6.16 2.44 30.12
CA SER A 201 5.33 1.96 31.23
C SER A 201 4.53 0.71 30.83
N GLU A 202 4.85 -0.34 31.58
CA GLU A 202 4.24 -1.64 31.87
C GLU A 202 2.83 -2.00 31.36
N SER A 203 2.72 -3.31 31.12
CA SER A 203 1.55 -4.10 30.77
C SER A 203 0.30 -3.83 31.61
N VAL A 204 -0.81 -3.48 30.94
CA VAL A 204 -2.15 -3.55 31.53
C VAL A 204 -2.78 -4.89 31.13
N SER A 205 -3.11 -5.70 32.14
CA SER A 205 -3.85 -6.94 32.01
C SER A 205 -5.35 -6.63 31.87
N CYS A 206 -5.97 -7.06 30.77
CA CYS A 206 -7.42 -6.94 30.59
C CYS A 206 -8.14 -8.05 31.36
N SER A 207 -8.87 -7.67 32.40
CA SER A 207 -9.91 -8.51 33.01
C SER A 207 -11.21 -8.38 32.20
N THR A 208 -11.90 -9.49 31.99
CA THR A 208 -13.15 -9.59 31.24
C THR A 208 -14.31 -8.90 31.95
N PRO A 209 -15.23 -8.24 31.21
CA PRO A 209 -16.59 -8.00 31.70
C PRO A 209 -17.61 -8.96 31.07
N THR A 210 -18.48 -9.40 31.95
CA THR A 210 -19.68 -10.22 31.79
C THR A 210 -20.70 -9.65 30.79
N GLU A 211 -21.45 -10.55 30.14
CA GLU A 211 -22.58 -10.27 29.26
C GLU A 211 -23.64 -9.33 29.87
N SER A 212 -24.10 -8.38 29.06
CA SER A 212 -25.48 -7.92 29.08
C SER A 212 -25.89 -7.38 27.72
N SER A 213 -26.94 -7.98 27.18
CA SER A 213 -27.62 -7.70 25.91
C SER A 213 -28.30 -6.33 25.85
N SER A 214 -28.16 -5.62 24.73
CA SER A 214 -29.24 -4.81 24.14
C SER A 214 -28.91 -4.37 22.71
N SER A 215 -29.87 -4.57 21.83
CA SER A 215 -29.92 -4.30 20.39
C SER A 215 -29.92 -2.81 20.01
N SER A 216 -29.23 -2.46 18.92
CA SER A 216 -29.69 -1.63 17.77
C SER A 216 -28.53 -0.84 17.15
N GLY A 217 -28.43 -0.84 15.81
CA GLY A 217 -27.76 0.24 15.07
C GLY A 217 -26.62 -0.18 14.14
N GLN A 218 -26.93 -0.24 12.84
CA GLN A 218 -26.11 0.07 11.67
C GLN A 218 -24.62 -0.34 11.65
N ILE A 219 -24.30 -1.33 10.81
CA ILE A 219 -22.94 -1.64 10.36
C ILE A 219 -22.64 -0.79 9.11
N GLY A 220 -21.91 0.31 9.29
CA GLY A 220 -21.28 1.07 8.21
C GLY A 220 -19.83 0.64 8.06
N GLY A 221 -19.53 -0.15 7.02
CA GLY A 221 -18.18 -0.58 6.70
C GLY A 221 -17.42 0.52 5.95
N ASN A 222 -16.40 1.09 6.58
CA ASN A 222 -15.53 2.11 5.99
C ASN A 222 -14.15 1.52 5.67
N ALA A 223 -14.04 0.85 4.53
CA ALA A 223 -12.74 0.62 3.91
C ALA A 223 -12.24 1.96 3.33
N ALA A 224 -11.02 2.36 3.68
CA ALA A 224 -10.42 3.61 3.24
C ALA A 224 -10.24 3.64 1.70
N PRO A 225 -10.61 4.74 1.02
CA PRO A 225 -10.78 4.78 -0.43
C PRO A 225 -9.48 5.17 -1.17
N LEU A 226 -9.34 4.77 -2.43
CA LEU A 226 -8.10 4.99 -3.18
C LEU A 226 -8.26 4.96 -4.72
N SER A 227 -8.11 6.12 -5.40
CA SER A 227 -7.82 6.22 -6.85
C SER A 227 -7.49 7.64 -7.34
N GLN A 228 -6.32 7.73 -7.99
CA GLN A 228 -5.90 8.59 -9.13
C GLN A 228 -5.86 10.12 -9.05
N GLN A 229 -4.64 10.64 -9.27
CA GLN A 229 -4.45 11.86 -10.04
C GLN A 229 -3.43 11.71 -11.17
N GLN A 230 -3.94 12.02 -12.37
CA GLN A 230 -3.19 12.54 -13.50
C GLN A 230 -2.65 13.93 -13.14
N GLY A 231 -1.36 14.16 -13.41
CA GLY A 231 -0.70 15.41 -13.07
C GLY A 231 -1.15 16.61 -13.91
N VAL A 232 -1.04 17.80 -13.31
CA VAL A 232 -0.63 19.04 -13.99
C VAL A 232 0.20 19.87 -13.02
N GLY A 233 1.37 20.29 -13.49
CA GLY A 233 2.37 21.00 -12.70
C GLY A 233 2.19 22.52 -12.61
N ALA A 234 3.01 23.06 -11.70
CA ALA A 234 3.65 24.38 -11.69
C ALA A 234 2.80 25.68 -11.71
N ALA A 235 2.75 26.30 -10.53
CA ALA A 235 3.02 27.71 -10.21
C ALA A 235 2.70 28.82 -11.23
N GLY A 236 1.86 29.79 -10.80
CA GLY A 236 1.82 31.12 -11.40
C GLY A 236 0.69 32.00 -10.88
N LYS A 237 1.01 32.95 -10.00
CA LYS A 237 0.14 34.07 -9.63
C LYS A 237 -0.34 34.82 -10.89
N ASN A 238 -1.63 35.10 -11.00
CA ASN A 238 -2.18 36.46 -11.17
C ASN A 238 -3.69 36.40 -11.39
N VAL A 239 -4.40 37.16 -10.55
CA VAL A 239 -5.79 37.54 -10.73
C VAL A 239 -5.90 38.41 -11.97
N VAL A 240 -6.67 37.98 -12.98
CA VAL A 240 -7.30 38.90 -13.95
C VAL A 240 -8.70 38.40 -14.24
N LEU A 241 -9.66 39.15 -13.70
CA LEU A 241 -11.08 39.09 -14.02
C LEU A 241 -11.28 39.74 -15.39
N CYS A 242 -11.81 39.01 -16.38
CA CYS A 242 -12.34 39.60 -17.62
C CYS A 242 -13.62 38.87 -18.04
N ILE A 243 -14.75 39.53 -17.76
CA ILE A 243 -16.08 39.26 -18.28
C ILE A 243 -16.19 39.93 -19.64
N TRP A 244 -16.39 39.19 -20.74
CA TRP A 244 -17.05 39.56 -22.01
C TRP A 244 -17.22 38.21 -22.76
N GLY A 245 -18.39 37.72 -23.15
CA GLY A 245 -19.36 38.34 -24.05
C GLY A 245 -19.31 37.61 -25.39
N LEU A 246 -20.36 36.85 -25.71
CA LEU A 246 -20.83 36.32 -27.01
C LEU A 246 -19.83 36.14 -28.18
N LEU A 247 -19.84 34.95 -28.81
CA LEU A 247 -20.25 34.74 -30.22
C LEU A 247 -19.91 33.30 -30.69
N LEU A 248 -20.93 32.51 -31.03
CA LEU A 248 -20.80 31.38 -31.95
C LEU A 248 -20.72 31.91 -33.40
N PRO A 249 -19.99 31.22 -34.28
CA PRO A 249 -20.66 30.51 -35.39
C PRO A 249 -20.04 29.12 -35.66
N LEU A 250 -20.83 28.06 -35.80
CA LEU A 250 -21.38 27.55 -37.08
C LEU A 250 -20.31 27.42 -38.18
N VAL A 251 -19.73 26.22 -38.34
CA VAL A 251 -19.04 25.82 -39.59
C VAL A 251 -19.57 24.45 -40.03
N VAL A 252 -19.99 24.47 -41.28
CA VAL A 252 -20.63 23.44 -42.09
C VAL A 252 -19.66 22.30 -42.39
N MET A 253 -20.10 21.05 -42.18
CA MET A 253 -19.46 19.86 -42.75
C MET A 253 -19.74 19.81 -44.26
N LEU A 254 -18.70 19.85 -45.08
CA LEU A 254 -18.74 19.36 -46.45
C LEU A 254 -17.86 18.10 -46.53
N LYS A 255 -18.49 16.97 -46.88
CA LYS A 255 -17.86 15.72 -47.27
C LYS A 255 -17.16 15.89 -48.62
N VAL A 256 -15.95 15.36 -48.72
CA VAL A 256 -15.42 14.74 -49.94
C VAL A 256 -15.06 13.31 -49.57
#